data_AF-A0A9Q1BX93-F1
#
_entry.id   AF-A0A9Q1BX93-F1
#
_cell.length_a   1.000
_cell.length_b   1.000
_cell.length_c   1.000
_cell.angle_alpha   90.00
_cell.angle_beta   90.00
_cell.angle_gamma   90.00
#
_symmetry.space_group_name_H-M   'P 1'
#
loop_
_entity.id
_entity.type
_entity.pdbx_description
1 polymer ?
#
loop_
_entity_poly.entity_id
_entity_poly.type
_entity_poly.pdbx_seq_one_letter_code
_entity_poly.pdbx_strand_id
1 'polypeptide(L)'
;MEYLENGSLLNYLTSFSERPTRLSVMPTENDGTMITSKELMRFGLEIAKGMEYLASKNLVHRDLAARNILLGDNLQCKVSDLGLARILKYSNEYEMRSKSRVPVRWMAPESILRNKYSTTSDVWSFGVVLWEIATLGSHPYPGLGCKQIIDDVKKGMRLLQPTHCRDEM
;
A
#
# COMPACT_ATOMS: atom_id res chain seq x y z
N MET A 1 -7.78 -19.13 -9.12
CA MET A 1 -6.98 -18.05 -8.49
C MET A 1 -5.57 -18.61 -8.39
N GLU A 2 -4.56 -17.88 -8.82
CA GLU A 2 -3.16 -18.31 -8.69
C GLU A 2 -2.76 -18.34 -7.21
N TYR A 3 -2.14 -19.41 -6.76
CA TYR A 3 -1.57 -19.50 -5.41
C TYR A 3 -0.17 -18.88 -5.43
N LEU A 4 0.11 -18.00 -4.48
CA LEU A 4 1.38 -17.28 -4.38
C LEU A 4 2.03 -17.63 -3.04
N GLU A 5 3.13 -18.39 -3.12
CA GLU A 5 3.76 -19.09 -2.00
C GLU A 5 4.35 -18.18 -0.92
N ASN A 6 4.74 -16.95 -1.28
CA ASN A 6 5.39 -16.01 -0.36
C ASN A 6 4.39 -15.16 0.45
N GLY A 7 3.08 -15.39 0.28
CA GLY A 7 2.04 -14.71 1.04
C GLY A 7 1.91 -13.22 0.66
N SER A 8 1.47 -12.40 1.62
CA SER A 8 1.30 -10.96 1.41
C SER A 8 2.60 -10.18 1.59
N LEU A 9 2.73 -9.09 0.84
CA LEU A 9 3.85 -8.16 0.97
C LEU A 9 3.95 -7.60 2.40
N LEU A 10 2.82 -7.35 3.06
CA LEU A 10 2.83 -6.92 4.47
C LEU A 10 3.56 -7.91 5.37
N ASN A 11 3.19 -9.19 5.32
CA ASN A 11 3.80 -10.22 6.15
C ASN A 11 5.29 -10.40 5.82
N TYR A 12 5.63 -10.31 4.54
CA TYR A 12 7.01 -10.37 4.07
C TYR A 12 7.85 -9.23 4.67
N LEU A 13 7.37 -7.98 4.58
CA LEU A 13 8.07 -6.81 5.12
C LEU A 13 8.21 -6.87 6.65
N THR A 14 7.14 -7.22 7.37
CA THR A 14 7.17 -7.28 8.85
C THR A 14 8.13 -8.33 9.36
N SER A 15 8.39 -9.41 8.58
CA SER A 15 9.38 -10.44 8.94
C SER A 15 10.82 -9.92 9.09
N PHE A 16 11.14 -8.74 8.54
CA PHE A 16 12.43 -8.08 8.73
C PHE A 16 12.43 -7.12 9.93
N SER A 17 11.26 -6.61 10.34
CA SER A 17 11.11 -5.74 11.51
C SER A 17 11.24 -6.50 12.84
N GLU A 18 10.91 -7.79 12.84
CA GLU A 18 10.95 -8.67 14.02
C GLU A 18 12.33 -9.32 14.26
N ARG A 19 13.27 -9.17 13.32
CA ARG A 19 14.62 -9.72 13.49
C ARG A 19 15.38 -8.85 14.50
N PRO A 20 15.82 -9.41 15.64
CA PRO A 20 16.62 -8.65 16.58
C PRO A 20 17.88 -8.18 15.87
N THR A 21 18.17 -6.88 15.96
CA THR A 21 19.42 -6.26 15.50
C THR A 21 20.59 -7.07 16.02
N ARG A 22 21.12 -8.01 15.22
CA ARG A 22 22.35 -8.71 15.52
C ARG A 22 23.47 -7.68 15.41
N LEU A 23 23.83 -7.11 16.56
CA LEU A 23 25.12 -6.47 16.72
C LEU A 23 26.21 -7.42 16.21
N SER A 24 27.13 -6.88 15.40
CA SER A 24 28.49 -7.35 15.08
C SER A 24 28.81 -8.07 13.76
N VAL A 25 27.88 -8.27 12.82
CA VAL A 25 28.28 -8.75 11.47
C VAL A 25 27.67 -7.85 10.41
N MET A 26 28.52 -7.09 9.72
CA MET A 26 28.13 -6.38 8.49
C MET A 26 27.69 -7.45 7.49
N PRO A 27 26.41 -7.52 7.10
CA PRO A 27 25.97 -8.50 6.13
C PRO A 27 26.62 -8.18 4.79
N THR A 28 27.24 -9.19 4.18
CA THR A 28 27.67 -9.10 2.80
C THR A 28 26.43 -9.06 1.90
N GLU A 29 26.52 -8.42 0.73
CA GLU A 29 25.40 -8.14 -0.18
C GLU A 29 24.59 -9.37 -0.65
N ASN A 30 25.00 -10.59 -0.27
CA ASN A 30 24.47 -11.85 -0.79
C ASN A 30 23.83 -12.77 0.26
N ASP A 31 23.66 -12.33 1.50
CA ASP A 31 23.27 -13.23 2.60
C ASP A 31 21.75 -13.38 2.78
N GLY A 32 20.91 -12.75 1.94
CA GLY A 32 19.43 -12.84 2.03
C GLY A 32 18.84 -12.36 3.37
N THR A 33 19.67 -11.78 4.23
CA THR A 33 19.34 -11.41 5.61
C THR A 33 18.75 -10.01 5.73
N MET A 34 18.95 -9.16 4.72
CA MET A 34 18.54 -7.76 4.70
C MET A 34 17.84 -7.40 3.40
N ILE A 35 16.70 -6.71 3.51
CA ILE A 35 15.99 -6.14 2.37
C ILE A 35 16.69 -4.87 1.89
N THR A 36 16.97 -4.78 0.60
CA THR A 36 17.69 -3.64 0.02
C THR A 36 16.73 -2.54 -0.44
N SER A 37 17.20 -1.29 -0.49
CA SER A 37 16.41 -0.18 -1.08
C SER A 37 16.00 -0.46 -2.53
N LYS A 38 16.84 -1.18 -3.29
CA LYS A 38 16.54 -1.59 -4.66
C LYS A 38 15.33 -2.54 -4.73
N GLU A 39 15.22 -3.47 -3.79
CA GLU A 39 14.06 -4.37 -3.71
C GLU A 39 12.78 -3.62 -3.29
N LEU A 40 12.88 -2.69 -2.33
CA LEU A 40 11.75 -1.85 -1.93
C LEU A 40 11.24 -1.01 -3.12
N MET A 41 12.14 -0.39 -3.88
CA MET A 41 11.80 0.35 -5.10
C MET A 41 11.19 -0.57 -6.17
N ARG A 42 11.70 -1.79 -6.33
CA ARG A 42 11.14 -2.79 -7.24
C ARG A 42 9.69 -3.12 -6.88
N PHE A 43 9.38 -3.33 -5.59
CA PHE A 43 8.00 -3.59 -5.16
C PHE A 43 7.08 -2.43 -5.51
N GLY A 44 7.49 -1.19 -5.21
CA GLY A 44 6.73 0.01 -5.59
C GLY A 44 6.46 0.09 -7.09
N LEU A 45 7.48 -0.18 -7.92
CA LEU A 45 7.37 -0.17 -9.38
C LEU A 45 6.42 -1.25 -9.93
N GLU A 46 6.51 -2.49 -9.43
CA GLU A 46 5.66 -3.60 -9.88
C GLU A 46 4.19 -3.37 -9.49
N ILE A 47 3.93 -2.86 -8.28
CA ILE A 47 2.59 -2.48 -7.84
C ILE A 47 2.05 -1.34 -8.70
N ALA A 48 2.86 -0.33 -9.01
CA ALA A 48 2.45 0.78 -9.88
C ALA A 48 2.03 0.28 -11.27
N LYS A 49 2.80 -0.62 -11.88
CA LYS A 49 2.46 -1.26 -13.17
C LYS A 49 1.14 -2.05 -13.08
N GLY A 50 0.93 -2.78 -11.99
CA GLY A 50 -0.33 -3.49 -11.74
C GLY A 50 -1.52 -2.53 -11.67
N MET A 51 -1.37 -1.41 -10.94
CA MET A 51 -2.41 -0.40 -10.80
C MET A 51 -2.66 0.40 -12.08
N GLU A 52 -1.62 0.69 -12.85
CA GLU A 52 -1.74 1.26 -14.20
C GLU A 52 -2.57 0.35 -15.11
N TYR A 53 -2.32 -0.97 -15.06
CA TYR A 53 -3.12 -1.94 -15.80
C TYR A 53 -4.59 -1.89 -15.37
N LEU A 54 -4.90 -1.90 -14.06
CA LEU A 54 -6.29 -1.80 -13.58
C LEU A 54 -6.95 -0.50 -14.03
N ALA A 55 -6.24 0.63 -13.93
CA ALA A 55 -6.72 1.92 -14.39
C ALA A 55 -7.03 1.92 -15.89
N SER A 56 -6.20 1.29 -16.74
CA SER A 56 -6.45 1.14 -18.18
C SER A 56 -7.71 0.31 -18.51
N LYS A 57 -8.17 -0.50 -17.55
CA LYS A 57 -9.43 -1.25 -17.63
C LYS A 57 -10.61 -0.51 -16.99
N ASN A 58 -10.44 0.76 -16.62
CA ASN A 58 -11.41 1.55 -15.88
C ASN A 58 -11.84 0.86 -14.59
N LEU A 59 -10.94 0.10 -13.95
CA LEU A 59 -11.20 -0.62 -12.71
C LEU A 59 -10.58 0.13 -11.52
N VAL A 60 -11.40 0.48 -10.55
CA VAL A 60 -10.95 1.08 -9.28
C VAL A 60 -10.88 -0.01 -8.23
N HIS A 61 -9.75 -0.14 -7.54
CA HIS A 61 -9.45 -1.16 -6.55
C HIS A 61 -10.17 -0.91 -5.21
N ARG A 62 -10.09 0.31 -4.68
CA ARG A 62 -10.76 0.80 -3.45
C ARG A 62 -10.27 0.21 -2.13
N ASP A 63 -9.42 -0.81 -2.17
CA ASP A 63 -8.75 -1.40 -1.00
C ASP A 63 -7.28 -1.72 -1.26
N LEU A 64 -6.57 -0.81 -1.94
CA LEU A 64 -5.14 -1.00 -2.19
C LEU A 64 -4.36 -0.79 -0.90
N ALA A 65 -3.65 -1.82 -0.45
CA ALA A 65 -2.83 -1.84 0.76
C ALA A 65 -1.77 -2.94 0.65
N ALA A 66 -0.67 -2.88 1.41
CA ALA A 66 0.39 -3.90 1.36
C ALA A 66 -0.13 -5.32 1.69
N ARG A 67 -1.15 -5.45 2.54
CA ARG A 67 -1.82 -6.74 2.83
C ARG A 67 -2.48 -7.38 1.61
N ASN A 68 -2.86 -6.57 0.62
CA ASN A 68 -3.57 -6.98 -0.59
C ASN A 68 -2.62 -7.07 -1.81
N ILE A 69 -1.30 -7.00 -1.57
CA ILE A 69 -0.29 -7.35 -2.55
C ILE A 69 0.24 -8.73 -2.19
N LEU A 70 0.18 -9.66 -3.13
CA LEU A 70 0.72 -11.00 -2.96
C LEU A 70 2.07 -11.14 -3.68
N LEU A 71 2.94 -11.98 -3.13
CA LEU A 71 4.27 -12.23 -3.66
C LEU A 71 4.35 -13.63 -4.27
N GLY A 72 4.60 -13.68 -5.58
CA GLY A 72 4.86 -14.94 -6.29
C GLY A 72 6.32 -15.36 -6.22
N ASP A 73 6.67 -16.33 -7.06
CA ASP A 73 8.04 -16.79 -7.24
C ASP A 73 8.98 -15.62 -7.58
N ASN A 74 10.20 -15.63 -7.05
CA ASN A 74 11.18 -14.53 -7.17
C ASN A 74 10.70 -13.17 -6.59
N LEU A 75 9.70 -13.21 -5.70
CA LEU A 75 9.11 -12.05 -5.01
C LEU A 75 8.46 -11.03 -5.96
N GLN A 76 7.88 -11.51 -7.06
CA GLN A 76 7.09 -10.68 -7.97
C GLN A 76 5.78 -10.22 -7.31
N CYS A 77 5.47 -8.93 -7.37
CA CYS A 77 4.25 -8.35 -6.78
C CYS A 77 3.03 -8.54 -7.68
N LYS A 78 1.93 -9.01 -7.09
CA LYS A 78 0.61 -9.08 -7.75
C LYS A 78 -0.45 -8.39 -6.90
N VAL A 79 -1.14 -7.43 -7.51
CA VAL A 79 -2.31 -6.77 -6.88
C VAL A 79 -3.44 -7.79 -6.76
N SER A 80 -4.04 -7.89 -5.57
CA SER A 80 -5.02 -8.91 -5.23
C SER A 80 -6.19 -8.33 -4.42
N ASP A 81 -7.18 -9.16 -4.08
CA ASP A 81 -8.40 -8.78 -3.37
C ASP A 81 -9.24 -7.70 -4.06
N LEU A 82 -9.88 -8.10 -5.16
CA LEU A 82 -10.81 -7.27 -5.91
C LEU A 82 -12.24 -7.28 -5.34
N GLY A 83 -12.45 -7.73 -4.08
CA GLY A 83 -13.79 -7.84 -3.48
C GLY A 83 -14.53 -6.50 -3.40
N LEU A 84 -13.79 -5.40 -3.26
CA LEU A 84 -14.32 -4.05 -3.25
C LEU A 84 -14.19 -3.33 -4.59
N ALA A 85 -13.54 -3.92 -5.59
CA ALA A 85 -13.23 -3.27 -6.85
C ALA A 85 -14.48 -2.97 -7.69
N ARG A 86 -14.45 -1.91 -8.49
CA ARG A 86 -15.59 -1.47 -9.32
C ARG A 86 -15.14 -1.00 -10.69
N ILE A 87 -15.87 -1.42 -11.74
CA ILE A 87 -15.68 -0.92 -13.11
C ILE A 87 -16.43 0.40 -13.25
N LEU A 88 -15.73 1.43 -13.71
CA LEU A 88 -16.27 2.72 -14.09
C LEU A 88 -16.82 2.63 -15.51
N LYS A 89 -18.16 2.64 -15.66
CA LYS A 89 -18.81 2.46 -16.98
C LYS A 89 -19.10 3.78 -17.71
N TYR A 90 -19.60 4.78 -16.99
CA TYR A 90 -20.14 6.01 -17.58
C TYR A 90 -19.56 7.29 -16.99
N SER A 91 -18.79 7.19 -15.90
CA SER A 91 -18.22 8.29 -15.15
C SER A 91 -16.82 7.92 -14.68
N ASN A 92 -15.94 8.91 -14.53
CA ASN A 92 -14.59 8.71 -13.99
C ASN A 92 -14.58 8.50 -12.46
N GLU A 93 -15.75 8.49 -11.83
CA GLU A 93 -15.94 8.33 -10.39
C GLU A 93 -17.08 7.35 -10.11
N TYR A 94 -16.90 6.54 -9.07
CA TYR A 94 -17.92 5.70 -8.46
C TYR A 94 -18.31 6.29 -7.10
N GLU A 95 -19.61 6.50 -6.88
CA GLU A 95 -20.15 6.93 -5.59
C GLU A 95 -20.76 5.73 -4.86
N MET A 96 -20.22 5.40 -3.69
CA MET A 96 -20.74 4.31 -2.88
C MET A 96 -21.93 4.80 -2.04
N ARG A 97 -23.09 4.16 -2.23
CA ARG A 97 -24.33 4.51 -1.50
C ARG A 97 -24.57 3.71 -0.23
N SER A 98 -23.90 2.57 -0.06
CA SER A 98 -24.06 1.70 1.11
C SER A 98 -23.02 2.00 2.19
N LYS A 99 -23.42 1.90 3.46
CA LYS A 99 -22.48 1.88 4.59
C LYS A 99 -21.83 0.50 4.66
N SER A 100 -20.60 0.37 4.20
CA SER A 100 -19.79 -0.85 4.37
C SER A 100 -18.54 -0.54 5.18
N ARG A 101 -17.88 -1.59 5.70
CA ARG A 101 -16.53 -1.44 6.26
C ARG A 101 -15.58 -1.01 5.14
N VAL A 102 -14.78 0.01 5.43
CA VAL A 102 -13.84 0.61 4.47
C VAL A 102 -12.47 0.82 5.14
N PRO A 103 -11.37 0.76 4.37
CA PRO A 103 -10.01 0.83 4.89
C PRO A 103 -9.56 2.29 5.13
N VAL A 104 -10.15 2.97 6.13
CA VAL A 104 -10.01 4.42 6.38
C VAL A 104 -8.58 4.97 6.26
N ARG A 105 -7.56 4.22 6.71
CA ARG A 105 -6.16 4.67 6.73
C ARG A 105 -5.51 4.75 5.34
N TRP A 106 -6.09 4.08 4.35
CA TRP A 106 -5.62 4.11 2.95
C TRP A 106 -6.47 5.01 2.06
N MET A 107 -7.60 5.52 2.57
CA MET A 107 -8.57 6.22 1.75
C MET A 107 -8.15 7.66 1.45
N ALA A 108 -8.41 8.08 0.20
CA ALA A 108 -8.29 9.45 -0.23
C ALA A 108 -9.28 10.38 0.51
N PRO A 109 -8.98 11.68 0.67
CA PRO A 109 -9.88 12.63 1.34
C PRO A 109 -11.27 12.66 0.72
N GLU A 110 -11.38 12.62 -0.61
CA GLU A 110 -12.65 12.60 -1.33
C GLU A 110 -13.45 11.31 -1.09
N SER A 111 -12.77 10.18 -0.89
CA SER A 111 -13.41 8.90 -0.54
C SER A 111 -13.92 8.93 0.90
N ILE A 112 -13.16 9.52 1.83
CA ILE A 112 -13.57 9.71 3.23
C ILE A 112 -14.77 10.67 3.34
N LEU A 113 -14.73 11.78 2.60
CA LEU A 113 -15.69 12.88 2.73
C LEU A 113 -16.99 12.63 1.97
N ARG A 114 -16.88 12.06 0.78
CA ARG A 114 -17.97 12.02 -0.21
C ARG A 114 -18.26 10.61 -0.72
N ASN A 115 -17.60 9.58 -0.20
CA ASN A 115 -17.71 8.20 -0.69
C ASN A 115 -17.46 8.08 -2.21
N LYS A 116 -16.61 8.96 -2.75
CA LYS A 116 -16.23 8.99 -4.15
C LYS A 116 -14.92 8.23 -4.37
N TYR A 117 -14.92 7.36 -5.36
CA TYR A 117 -13.79 6.50 -5.70
C TYR A 117 -13.48 6.62 -7.19
N SER A 118 -12.21 6.74 -7.51
CA SER A 118 -11.69 6.89 -8.86
C SER A 118 -10.29 6.28 -8.94
N THR A 119 -9.72 6.20 -10.14
CA THR A 119 -8.31 5.82 -10.31
C THR A 119 -7.38 6.74 -9.52
N THR A 120 -7.68 8.04 -9.40
CA THR A 120 -6.89 8.98 -8.58
C THR A 120 -7.00 8.72 -7.08
N SER A 121 -8.14 8.22 -6.60
CA SER A 121 -8.25 7.80 -5.19
C SER A 121 -7.43 6.53 -4.89
N ASP A 122 -7.23 5.66 -5.89
CA ASP A 122 -6.29 4.54 -5.76
C ASP A 122 -4.84 5.02 -5.78
N VAL A 123 -4.51 6.11 -6.51
CA VAL A 123 -3.17 6.74 -6.45
C VAL A 123 -2.84 7.24 -5.04
N TRP A 124 -3.82 7.81 -4.32
CA TRP A 124 -3.63 8.14 -2.91
C TRP A 124 -3.33 6.89 -2.08
N SER A 125 -4.10 5.82 -2.28
CA SER A 125 -3.91 4.54 -1.57
C SER A 125 -2.53 3.96 -1.87
N PHE A 126 -2.05 4.08 -3.11
CA PHE A 126 -0.70 3.70 -3.52
C PHE A 126 0.38 4.49 -2.78
N GLY A 127 0.19 5.79 -2.54
CA GLY A 127 1.09 6.58 -1.70
C GLY A 127 1.20 6.04 -0.26
N VAL A 128 0.09 5.54 0.30
CA VAL A 128 0.11 4.85 1.61
C VAL A 128 0.84 3.50 1.51
N VAL A 129 0.68 2.75 0.42
CA VAL A 129 1.45 1.51 0.19
C VAL A 129 2.95 1.77 0.09
N LEU A 130 3.38 2.84 -0.59
CA LEU A 130 4.80 3.23 -0.62
C LEU A 130 5.32 3.54 0.78
N TRP A 131 4.51 4.17 1.62
CA TRP A 131 4.86 4.39 3.02
C TRP A 131 4.94 3.08 3.82
N GLU A 132 4.03 2.13 3.61
CA GLU A 132 4.10 0.79 4.20
C GLU A 132 5.39 0.07 3.77
N ILE A 133 5.75 0.14 2.49
CA ILE A 133 6.98 -0.47 1.93
C ILE A 133 8.22 0.13 2.59
N ALA A 134 8.32 1.46 2.61
CA ALA A 134 9.44 2.16 3.22
C ALA A 134 9.56 1.78 4.71
N THR A 135 8.46 1.84 5.45
CA THR A 135 8.46 1.54 6.89
C THR A 135 8.47 0.05 7.25
N LEU A 136 8.79 -0.82 6.29
CA LEU A 136 8.86 -2.28 6.46
C LEU A 136 7.58 -2.87 7.08
N GLY A 137 6.43 -2.43 6.58
CA GLY A 137 5.12 -2.92 6.97
C GLY A 137 4.55 -2.26 8.22
N SER A 138 5.02 -1.06 8.60
CA SER A 138 4.43 -0.34 9.73
C SER A 138 2.97 0.02 9.46
N HIS A 139 2.21 0.16 10.54
CA HIS A 139 0.79 0.51 10.46
C HIS A 139 0.60 2.01 10.18
N PRO A 140 -0.09 2.42 9.09
CA PRO A 140 -0.25 3.84 8.74
C PRO A 140 -0.97 4.63 9.83
N TYR A 141 -0.49 5.85 10.12
CA TYR A 141 -0.99 6.71 11.21
C TYR A 141 -0.95 6.00 12.59
N PRO A 142 0.24 5.57 13.05
CA PRO A 142 0.38 4.81 14.28
C PRO A 142 -0.17 5.59 15.47
N GLY A 143 -0.86 4.91 16.38
CA GLY A 143 -1.45 5.50 17.59
C GLY A 143 -2.76 6.27 17.39
N LEU A 144 -3.17 6.60 16.15
CA LEU A 144 -4.41 7.33 15.90
C LEU A 144 -5.58 6.40 15.63
N GLY A 145 -6.77 6.72 16.15
CA GLY A 145 -8.02 6.01 15.83
C GLY A 145 -8.65 6.48 14.51
N CYS A 146 -9.51 5.67 13.88
CA CYS A 146 -10.11 6.00 12.58
C CYS A 146 -10.85 7.36 12.56
N LYS A 147 -11.57 7.70 13.64
CA LYS A 147 -12.27 8.99 13.74
C LYS A 147 -11.29 10.18 13.70
N GLN A 148 -10.19 10.09 14.43
CA GLN A 148 -9.17 11.12 14.47
C GLN A 148 -8.47 11.26 13.10
N ILE A 149 -8.14 10.14 12.46
CA ILE A 149 -7.55 10.14 11.11
C ILE A 149 -8.47 10.83 10.11
N ILE A 150 -9.77 10.52 10.15
CA ILE A 150 -10.78 11.17 9.30
C ILE A 150 -10.76 12.68 9.51
N ASP A 151 -10.71 13.16 10.75
CA ASP A 151 -10.74 14.58 11.06
C ASP A 151 -9.42 15.29 10.68
N ASP A 152 -8.29 14.65 10.88
CA ASP A 152 -6.97 15.25 10.66
C ASP A 152 -6.55 15.22 9.18
N VAL A 153 -6.87 14.15 8.44
CA VAL A 153 -6.64 14.09 6.98
C VAL A 153 -7.44 15.17 6.27
N LYS A 154 -8.67 15.47 6.73
CA LYS A 154 -9.48 16.59 6.23
C LYS A 154 -8.82 17.95 6.46
N LYS A 155 -8.06 18.10 7.54
CA LYS A 155 -7.30 19.32 7.86
C LYS A 155 -5.95 19.40 7.14
N GLY A 156 -5.62 18.40 6.32
CA GLY A 156 -4.37 18.39 5.55
C GLY A 156 -3.25 17.54 6.16
N MET A 157 -3.49 16.81 7.25
CA MET A 157 -2.49 15.89 7.80
C MET A 157 -2.07 14.84 6.75
N ARG A 158 -0.79 14.51 6.73
CA ARG A 158 -0.18 13.46 5.91
C ARG A 158 0.69 12.57 6.78
N LEU A 159 1.03 11.39 6.27
CA LEU A 159 2.02 10.52 6.91
C LEU A 159 3.37 11.22 6.97
N LEU A 160 4.10 11.03 8.07
CA LEU A 160 5.45 11.55 8.21
C LEU A 160 6.41 10.79 7.30
N GLN A 161 7.45 11.48 6.83
CA GLN A 161 8.53 10.86 6.08
C GLN A 161 9.21 9.76 6.93
N PRO A 162 9.36 8.53 6.41
CA PRO A 162 10.12 7.47 7.08
C PRO A 162 11.58 7.89 7.29
N THR A 163 12.18 7.53 8.43
CA THR A 163 13.51 8.02 8.87
C THR A 163 14.67 7.69 7.93
N HIS A 164 14.55 6.61 7.14
CA HIS A 164 15.57 6.15 6.19
C HIS A 164 15.28 6.58 4.74
N CYS A 165 14.12 7.21 4.48
CA CYS A 165 13.83 7.86 3.21
C CYS A 165 14.39 9.27 3.26
N ARG A 166 15.44 9.53 2.49
CA ARG A 166 15.96 10.90 2.29
C ARG A 166 15.14 11.57 1.19
N ASP A 167 15.03 12.89 1.23
CA ASP A 167 14.59 13.63 0.07
C ASP A 167 15.56 13.34 -1.08
N GLU A 168 15.06 12.77 -2.17
CA GLU A 168 15.84 12.70 -3.40
C GLU A 168 16.12 14.15 -3.86
N MET A 169 17.40 14.43 -4.11
CA MET A 169 17.92 15.74 -4.56
C MET A 169 17.67 15.96 -6.05
#